data_AF-A0A1F8DV50-F1
#
_entry.id   AF-A0A1F8DV50-F1
#
_cell.length_a   1.000
_cell.length_b   1.000
_cell.length_c   1.000
_cell.angle_alpha   90.00
_cell.angle_beta   90.00
_cell.angle_gamma   90.00
#
_symmetry.space_group_name_H-M   'P 1'
#
loop_
_entity.id
_entity.type
_entity.pdbx_description
1 polymer ?
#
loop_
_entity_poly.entity_id
_entity_poly.type
_entity_poly.pdbx_seq_one_letter_code
_entity_poly.pdbx_strand_id
1 'polypeptide(L)'
;MKQAAVERLLARIINRAIDINQHIIAEYDAERMQSPLDYRETFLRLAEFKMYSTAFAEQIGKSIGTRNILAHEYDKIDDRLVYQSMGDCLKDYTKYCGYILKFLEK
;
A
#
# COMPACT_ATOMS: atom_id res chain seq x y z
N MET A 1 20.71 -5.59 -12.95
CA MET A 1 20.76 -4.26 -12.28
C MET A 1 19.44 -3.49 -12.33
N LYS A 2 18.76 -3.36 -13.48
CA LYS A 2 17.51 -2.55 -13.58
C LYS A 2 16.33 -3.14 -12.79
N GLN A 3 16.14 -4.45 -12.84
CA GLN A 3 15.00 -5.13 -12.19
C GLN A 3 15.05 -5.08 -10.66
N ALA A 4 16.16 -5.47 -10.03
CA ALA A 4 16.31 -5.41 -8.57
C ALA A 4 16.09 -4.00 -8.00
N ALA A 5 16.44 -2.95 -8.76
CA ALA A 5 16.14 -1.57 -8.37
C ALA A 5 14.63 -1.29 -8.39
N VAL A 6 13.91 -1.74 -9.41
CA VAL A 6 12.45 -1.61 -9.51
C VAL A 6 11.76 -2.38 -8.39
N GLU A 7 12.12 -3.63 -8.15
CA GLU A 7 11.56 -4.46 -7.08
C GLU A 7 11.70 -3.77 -5.72
N ARG A 8 12.91 -3.25 -5.43
CA ARG A 8 13.17 -2.50 -4.21
C ARG A 8 12.36 -1.22 -4.12
N LEU A 9 12.14 -0.51 -5.23
CA LEU A 9 11.32 0.70 -5.25
C LEU A 9 9.84 0.36 -5.01
N LEU A 10 9.30 -0.69 -5.65
CA LEU A 10 7.93 -1.15 -5.42
C LEU A 10 7.70 -1.49 -3.95
N ALA A 11 8.57 -2.33 -3.37
CA ALA A 11 8.47 -2.70 -1.96
C ALA A 11 8.56 -1.47 -1.03
N ARG A 12 9.42 -0.50 -1.34
CA ARG A 12 9.55 0.75 -0.58
C ARG A 12 8.31 1.63 -0.64
N ILE A 13 7.72 1.79 -1.83
CA ILE A 13 6.49 2.58 -2.00
C ILE A 13 5.36 1.98 -1.15
N ILE A 14 5.19 0.65 -1.24
CA ILE A 14 4.14 -0.07 -0.51
C ILE A 14 4.36 0.04 1.00
N ASN A 15 5.59 -0.18 1.47
CA ASN A 15 5.92 -0.04 2.89
C ASN A 15 5.66 1.39 3.41
N ARG A 16 5.97 2.42 2.62
CA ARG A 16 5.73 3.80 3.05
C ARG A 16 4.26 4.15 3.14
N ALA A 17 3.41 3.61 2.27
CA ALA A 17 1.98 3.79 2.43
C ALA A 17 1.43 3.05 3.65
N ILE A 18 1.95 1.86 3.98
CA ILE A 18 1.59 1.17 5.24
C ILE A 18 1.95 2.07 6.43
N ASP A 19 3.17 2.61 6.48
CA ASP A 19 3.61 3.48 7.57
C ASP A 19 2.68 4.70 7.72
N ILE A 20 2.32 5.34 6.59
CA ILE A 20 1.38 6.49 6.57
C ILE A 20 0.00 6.06 7.07
N ASN A 21 -0.54 4.95 6.57
CA ASN A 21 -1.86 4.45 6.97
C ASN A 21 -1.87 4.18 8.48
N GLN A 22 -0.85 3.49 8.99
CA GLN A 22 -0.71 3.17 10.40
C GLN A 22 -0.64 4.43 11.26
N HIS A 23 0.13 5.43 10.83
CA HIS A 23 0.20 6.70 11.54
C HIS A 23 -1.18 7.39 11.58
N ILE A 24 -1.87 7.50 10.45
CA ILE A 24 -3.21 8.10 10.40
C ILE A 24 -4.19 7.33 11.29
N ILE A 25 -4.18 5.99 11.25
CA ILE A 25 -5.06 5.17 12.09
C ILE A 25 -4.77 5.40 13.57
N ALA A 26 -3.49 5.47 13.97
CA ALA A 26 -3.11 5.71 15.35
C ALA A 26 -3.60 7.07 15.88
N GLU A 27 -3.60 8.11 15.02
CA GLU A 27 -4.09 9.44 15.40
C GLU A 27 -5.63 9.51 15.51
N TYR A 28 -6.36 8.78 14.66
CA TYR A 28 -7.83 8.88 14.59
C TYR A 28 -8.58 7.78 15.36
N ASP A 29 -7.97 6.63 15.59
CA ASP A 29 -8.58 5.49 16.29
C ASP A 29 -7.51 4.67 17.04
N ALA A 30 -6.94 5.30 18.08
CA ALA A 30 -5.88 4.73 18.90
C ALA A 30 -6.29 3.41 19.60
N GLU A 31 -7.59 3.22 19.89
CA GLU A 31 -8.11 1.97 20.46
C GLU A 31 -8.02 0.81 19.47
N ARG A 32 -8.34 1.05 18.18
CA ARG A 32 -8.21 0.02 17.14
C ARG A 32 -6.77 -0.32 16.79
N MET A 33 -5.82 0.56 17.04
CA MET A 33 -4.38 0.31 16.86
C MET A 33 -3.83 -0.73 17.85
N GLN A 34 -4.57 -1.06 18.91
CA GLN A 34 -4.17 -2.07 19.91
C GLN A 34 -4.28 -3.50 19.39
N SER A 35 -5.04 -3.73 18.31
CA SER A 35 -5.10 -5.02 17.63
C SER A 35 -4.02 -5.08 16.53
N PRO A 36 -3.30 -6.20 16.36
CA PRO A 36 -2.41 -6.36 15.22
C PRO A 36 -3.19 -6.19 13.91
N LEU A 37 -2.89 -5.14 13.15
CA LEU A 37 -3.46 -4.92 11.83
C LEU A 37 -2.66 -5.70 10.79
N ASP A 38 -3.33 -6.49 9.97
CA ASP A 38 -2.73 -6.93 8.70
C ASP A 38 -2.41 -5.69 7.86
N TYR A 39 -1.28 -5.70 7.15
CA TYR A 39 -0.88 -4.58 6.28
C TYR A 39 -1.97 -4.25 5.26
N ARG A 40 -2.71 -5.25 4.78
CA ARG A 40 -3.85 -5.02 3.89
C ARG A 40 -5.00 -4.31 4.59
N GLU A 41 -5.25 -4.65 5.85
CA GLU A 41 -6.31 -4.03 6.66
C GLU A 41 -6.08 -2.53 6.81
N THR A 42 -4.82 -2.07 6.90
CA THR A 42 -4.51 -0.63 7.00
C THR A 42 -5.13 0.20 5.87
N PHE A 43 -5.21 -0.35 4.65
CA PHE A 43 -5.85 0.34 3.52
C PHE A 43 -7.37 0.36 3.64
N LEU A 44 -7.99 -0.71 4.14
CA LEU A 44 -9.43 -0.79 4.35
C LEU A 44 -9.88 0.19 5.43
N ARG A 45 -9.11 0.33 6.51
CA ARG A 45 -9.39 1.28 7.60
C ARG A 45 -9.46 2.73 7.12
N LEU A 46 -8.56 3.17 6.25
CA LEU A 46 -8.64 4.53 5.72
C LEU A 46 -9.91 4.80 4.89
N ALA A 47 -10.53 3.77 4.31
CA ALA A 47 -11.83 3.92 3.65
C ALA A 47 -12.96 4.15 4.67
N GLU A 48 -12.87 3.60 5.89
CA GLU A 48 -13.82 3.89 6.98
C GLU A 48 -13.78 5.38 7.36
N PHE A 49 -12.61 6.02 7.27
CA PHE A 49 -12.42 7.47 7.43
C PHE A 49 -12.84 8.29 6.19
N LYS A 50 -13.47 7.66 5.19
CA LYS A 50 -13.95 8.28 3.95
C LYS A 50 -12.84 8.97 3.14
N MET A 51 -11.58 8.56 3.30
CA MET A 51 -10.46 9.10 2.51
C MET A 51 -10.57 8.69 1.03
N TYR A 52 -11.05 7.47 0.78
CA TYR A 52 -11.34 6.92 -0.54
C TYR A 52 -12.40 5.80 -0.42
N SER A 53 -12.86 5.27 -1.56
CA SER A 53 -13.86 4.20 -1.57
C SER A 53 -13.29 2.86 -1.12
N THR A 54 -14.14 2.00 -0.54
CA THR A 54 -13.79 0.62 -0.20
C THR A 54 -13.29 -0.17 -1.42
N ALA A 55 -13.91 0.05 -2.60
CA ALA A 55 -13.46 -0.57 -3.84
C ALA A 55 -12.00 -0.21 -4.19
N PHE A 56 -11.59 1.05 -3.97
CA PHE A 56 -10.20 1.45 -4.16
C PHE A 56 -9.30 0.84 -3.08
N ALA A 57 -9.75 0.79 -1.83
CA ALA A 57 -9.02 0.17 -0.73
C ALA A 57 -8.70 -1.30 -1.00
N GLU A 58 -9.68 -2.06 -1.48
CA GLU A 58 -9.52 -3.46 -1.89
C GLU A 58 -8.56 -3.61 -3.07
N GLN A 59 -8.59 -2.67 -4.02
CA GLN A 59 -7.69 -2.66 -5.17
C GLN A 59 -6.24 -2.42 -4.75
N ILE A 60 -5.95 -1.29 -4.08
CA ILE A 60 -4.59 -0.94 -3.67
C ILE A 60 -4.04 -1.92 -2.63
N GLY A 61 -4.89 -2.48 -1.78
CA GLY A 61 -4.52 -3.50 -0.79
C GLY A 61 -3.96 -4.79 -1.41
N LYS A 62 -4.22 -5.07 -2.69
CA LYS A 62 -3.59 -6.21 -3.41
C LYS A 62 -2.07 -6.04 -3.52
N SER A 63 -1.56 -4.81 -3.49
CA SER A 63 -0.13 -4.53 -3.56
C SER A 63 0.67 -5.10 -2.38
N ILE A 64 0.02 -5.42 -1.26
CA ILE A 64 0.65 -6.14 -0.14
C ILE A 64 1.17 -7.52 -0.59
N GLY A 65 0.43 -8.21 -1.45
CA GLY A 65 0.88 -9.48 -2.04
C GLY A 65 2.16 -9.31 -2.84
N THR A 66 2.23 -8.26 -3.69
CA THR A 66 3.44 -7.89 -4.43
C THR A 66 4.61 -7.65 -3.47
N ARG A 67 4.42 -6.87 -2.40
CA ARG A 67 5.48 -6.62 -1.40
C ARG A 67 5.96 -7.90 -0.73
N ASN A 68 5.06 -8.83 -0.41
CA ASN A 68 5.42 -10.08 0.27
C ASN A 68 6.23 -11.00 -0.62
N ILE A 69 5.84 -11.15 -1.89
CA ILE A 69 6.60 -11.91 -2.89
C ILE A 69 8.00 -11.31 -3.04
N LEU A 70 8.09 -9.98 -3.19
CA LEU A 70 9.37 -9.26 -3.32
C LEU A 70 10.22 -9.25 -2.03
N ALA A 71 9.68 -9.59 -0.87
CA ALA A 71 10.43 -9.59 0.39
C ALA A 71 10.89 -10.99 0.80
N HIS A 72 10.11 -12.02 0.49
CA HIS A 72 10.28 -13.36 1.06
C HIS A 72 10.36 -14.49 0.03
N GLU A 73 9.98 -14.26 -1.24
CA GLU A 73 9.91 -15.31 -2.27
C GLU A 73 10.84 -15.02 -3.46
N TYR A 74 12.04 -14.51 -3.20
CA TYR A 74 13.02 -14.13 -4.24
C TYR A 74 13.33 -15.25 -5.26
N ASP A 75 13.31 -16.52 -4.83
CA ASP A 75 13.60 -17.67 -5.70
C ASP A 75 12.46 -17.99 -6.71
N LYS A 76 11.29 -17.35 -6.58
CA LYS A 76 10.08 -17.62 -7.39
C LYS A 76 9.53 -16.39 -8.11
N ILE A 77 10.28 -15.30 -8.19
CA ILE A 77 9.82 -14.07 -8.82
C ILE A 77 9.64 -14.28 -10.34
N ASP A 78 8.41 -14.09 -10.83
CA ASP A 78 8.10 -14.00 -12.27
C ASP A 78 8.24 -12.55 -12.73
N ASP A 79 9.23 -12.28 -13.57
CA ASP A 79 9.52 -10.96 -14.15
C ASP A 79 8.30 -10.28 -14.80
N ARG A 80 7.35 -11.07 -15.34
CA ARG A 80 6.12 -10.55 -15.95
C ARG A 80 5.20 -9.94 -14.90
N LEU A 81 5.09 -10.56 -13.73
CA LEU A 81 4.30 -10.05 -12.62
C LEU A 81 4.93 -8.78 -12.04
N VAL A 82 6.27 -8.72 -11.98
CA VAL A 82 6.99 -7.50 -11.58
C VAL A 82 6.68 -6.36 -12.55
N TYR A 83 6.77 -6.60 -13.85
CA TYR A 83 6.48 -5.59 -14.87
C TYR A 83 5.03 -5.09 -14.81
N GLN A 84 4.05 -5.98 -14.66
CA GLN A 84 2.65 -5.60 -14.48
C GLN A 84 2.43 -4.77 -13.22
N SER A 85 3.05 -5.18 -12.11
CA SER A 85 2.97 -4.47 -10.83
C SER A 85 3.51 -3.03 -10.90
N MET A 86 4.40 -2.71 -11.84
CA MET A 86 4.85 -1.32 -12.05
C MET A 86 3.71 -0.42 -12.52
N GLY A 87 2.92 -0.88 -13.50
CA GLY A 87 1.79 -0.12 -14.04
C GLY A 87 0.72 0.11 -12.98
N ASP A 88 0.39 -0.94 -12.24
CA ASP A 88 -0.57 -0.87 -11.14
C ASP A 88 -0.06 0.05 -10.03
N CYS A 89 1.22 -0.05 -9.65
CA CYS A 89 1.81 0.81 -8.63
C CYS A 89 1.75 2.29 -9.03
N LEU A 90 2.19 2.64 -10.23
CA LEU A 90 2.14 4.03 -10.71
C LEU A 90 0.71 4.58 -10.71
N LYS A 91 -0.27 3.79 -11.16
CA LYS A 91 -1.67 4.20 -11.21
C LYS A 91 -2.28 4.36 -9.82
N ASP A 92 -2.11 3.36 -8.96
CA ASP A 92 -2.82 3.30 -7.68
C ASP A 92 -2.15 4.19 -6.63
N TYR A 93 -0.81 4.23 -6.56
CA TYR A 93 -0.12 5.10 -5.61
C TYR A 93 -0.19 6.58 -5.99
N THR A 94 -0.32 6.93 -7.28
CA THR A 94 -0.62 8.32 -7.67
C THR A 94 -1.99 8.76 -7.15
N LYS A 95 -3.02 7.90 -7.29
CA LYS A 95 -4.35 8.19 -6.74
C LYS A 95 -4.34 8.26 -5.22
N TYR A 96 -3.67 7.31 -4.57
CA TYR A 96 -3.50 7.28 -3.12
C TYR A 96 -2.90 8.58 -2.60
N CYS A 97 -1.78 9.04 -3.16
CA CYS A 97 -1.17 10.32 -2.78
C CYS A 97 -2.16 11.49 -2.92
N GLY A 98 -2.95 11.52 -4.00
CA GLY A 98 -4.01 12.52 -4.16
C GLY A 98 -5.08 12.47 -3.07
N TYR A 99 -5.49 11.28 -2.64
CA TYR A 99 -6.44 11.12 -1.52
C TYR A 99 -5.85 11.54 -0.19
N ILE A 100 -4.58 11.17 0.10
CA ILE A 100 -3.90 11.57 1.33
C ILE A 100 -3.75 13.11 1.39
N LEU A 101 -3.27 13.74 0.32
CA LEU A 101 -3.11 15.19 0.28
C LEU A 101 -4.45 15.92 0.47
N LYS A 102 -5.50 15.48 -0.22
CA LYS A 102 -6.85 16.04 -0.06
C LYS A 102 -7.40 15.86 1.36
N PHE A 103 -7.01 14.79 2.06
CA PHE A 103 -7.38 14.58 3.44
C PHE A 103 -6.63 15.52 4.40
N LEU A 104 -5.34 15.80 4.14
CA LEU A 104 -4.52 16.71 4.94
C LEU A 104 -4.86 18.19 4.74
N GLU A 105 -5.44 18.57 3.60
CA GLU A 105 -5.90 19.93 3.31
C GLU A 105 -7.23 20.30 4.01
N LYS A 106 -7.86 19.35 4.71
CA LYS A 106 -9.05 19.59 5.54
C LYS A 106 -8.68 19.88 6.98
#